data_AF-I4K507-F1
#
_entry.id   AF-I4K507-F1
#
_cell.length_a   1.000
_cell.length_b   1.000
_cell.length_c   1.000
_cell.angle_alpha   90.00
_cell.angle_beta   90.00
_cell.angle_gamma   90.00
#
_symmetry.space_group_name_H-M   'P 1'
#
loop_
_entity.id
_entity.type
_entity.pdbx_description
1 polymer ?
#
loop_
_entity_poly.entity_id
_entity_poly.type
_entity_poly.pdbx_seq_one_letter_code
_entity_poly.pdbx_strand_id
1 'polypeptide(L)'
;MKSVNIILEKALRDERLEYPENWSQSIIEKTIKTRTSNHIVAELTDWRGLKDPREPLEHFNKRFSIWLYSFDHLDEMPDWEEQLMASFELAMIWFREVDSDDWIRSNTVYPSLYLLNKEGLKQSLEKQYRATLQSSEDPQEVKLFHEYLP
;
A
#
# COMPACT_ATOMS: atom_id res chain seq x y z
N MET A 1 2.95 10.33 -0.62
CA MET A 1 2.74 9.85 -2.00
C MET A 1 3.05 10.83 -3.12
N LYS A 2 2.65 12.11 -3.08
CA LYS A 2 2.91 13.05 -4.21
C LYS A 2 4.34 13.04 -4.74
N SER A 3 5.35 13.16 -3.87
CA SER A 3 6.76 13.13 -4.30
C SER A 3 7.18 11.78 -4.89
N VAL A 4 6.71 10.68 -4.31
CA VAL A 4 6.94 9.31 -4.82
C VAL A 4 6.40 9.19 -6.24
N ASN A 5 5.17 9.67 -6.48
CA ASN A 5 4.53 9.60 -7.79
C ASN A 5 5.26 10.43 -8.85
N ILE A 6 5.82 11.59 -8.47
CA ILE A 6 6.63 12.41 -9.38
C ILE A 6 7.91 11.67 -9.79
N ILE A 7 8.58 11.00 -8.85
CA ILE A 7 9.80 10.22 -9.12
C ILE A 7 9.46 9.00 -9.97
N LEU A 8 8.37 8.31 -9.64
CA LEU A 8 7.87 7.19 -10.42
C LEU A 8 7.51 7.60 -11.86
N GLU A 9 6.86 8.75 -12.04
CA GLU A 9 6.57 9.26 -13.38
C GLU A 9 7.84 9.50 -14.19
N LYS A 10 8.90 10.05 -13.58
CA LYS A 10 10.19 10.21 -14.25
C LYS A 10 10.79 8.87 -14.66
N ALA A 11 10.79 7.89 -13.77
CA ALA A 11 11.30 6.55 -14.05
C ALA A 11 10.52 5.89 -15.20
N LEU A 12 9.19 6.00 -15.19
CA LEU A 12 8.32 5.43 -16.22
C LEU A 12 8.41 6.13 -17.58
N ARG A 13 8.86 7.38 -17.61
CA ARG A 13 9.05 8.16 -18.84
C ARG A 13 10.51 8.16 -19.33
N ASP A 14 11.41 7.50 -18.61
CA ASP A 14 12.81 7.40 -19.01
C ASP A 14 12.94 6.58 -20.30
N GLU A 15 13.71 7.09 -21.26
CA GLU A 15 13.95 6.42 -22.54
C GLU A 15 14.65 5.07 -22.41
N ARG A 16 15.31 4.81 -21.28
CA ARG A 16 15.96 3.54 -20.94
C ARG A 16 14.97 2.50 -20.41
N LEU A 17 13.70 2.85 -20.18
CA LEU A 17 12.66 1.90 -19.81
C LEU A 17 11.96 1.37 -21.06
N GLU A 18 12.06 0.06 -21.27
CA GLU A 18 11.44 -0.60 -22.41
C GLU A 18 10.04 -1.11 -22.04
N TYR A 19 9.03 -0.62 -22.75
CA TYR A 19 7.67 -1.17 -22.68
C TYR A 19 7.50 -2.33 -23.67
N PRO A 20 6.54 -3.26 -23.43
CA PRO A 20 6.27 -4.33 -24.39
C PRO A 20 5.97 -3.80 -25.79
N GLU A 21 6.57 -4.39 -26.83
CA GLU A 21 6.47 -3.90 -28.22
C GLU A 21 5.03 -3.81 -28.74
N ASN A 22 4.12 -4.63 -28.19
CA ASN A 22 2.71 -4.64 -28.56
C ASN A 22 1.88 -3.54 -27.88
N TRP A 23 2.47 -2.73 -27.01
CA TRP A 23 1.78 -1.62 -26.37
C TRP A 23 1.76 -0.39 -27.28
N SER A 24 0.56 0.16 -27.51
CA SER A 24 0.43 1.47 -28.13
C SER A 24 0.86 2.58 -27.16
N GLN A 25 1.24 3.74 -27.69
CA GLN A 25 1.51 4.92 -26.87
C GLN A 25 0.35 5.26 -25.92
N SER A 26 -0.90 5.07 -26.37
CA SER A 26 -2.07 5.30 -25.53
C SER A 26 -2.18 4.36 -24.32
N ILE A 27 -1.74 3.09 -24.47
CA ILE A 27 -1.68 2.13 -23.36
C ILE A 27 -0.59 2.53 -22.38
N ILE A 28 0.59 2.93 -22.88
CA ILE A 28 1.71 3.41 -22.06
C ILE A 28 1.25 4.62 -21.23
N GLU A 29 0.72 5.66 -21.87
CA GLU A 29 0.27 6.87 -21.17
C GLU A 29 -0.82 6.60 -20.14
N LYS A 30 -1.79 5.72 -20.46
CA LYS A 30 -2.82 5.32 -19.51
C LYS A 30 -2.21 4.59 -18.31
N THR A 31 -1.24 3.70 -18.54
CA THR A 31 -0.55 2.96 -17.48
C THR A 31 0.24 3.89 -16.58
N ILE A 32 1.02 4.81 -17.14
CA ILE A 32 1.76 5.83 -16.38
C ILE A 32 0.79 6.62 -15.51
N LYS A 33 -0.27 7.18 -16.11
CA LYS A 33 -1.28 7.95 -15.39
C LYS A 33 -1.91 7.16 -14.25
N THR A 34 -2.32 5.91 -14.50
CA THR A 34 -2.91 5.06 -13.45
C THR A 34 -1.94 4.87 -12.29
N ARG A 35 -0.68 4.53 -12.57
CA ARG A 35 0.33 4.27 -11.53
C ARG A 35 0.77 5.52 -10.77
N THR A 36 0.81 6.68 -11.42
CA THR A 36 1.26 7.94 -10.80
C THR A 36 0.11 8.76 -10.20
N SER A 37 -1.13 8.35 -10.41
CA SER A 37 -2.32 8.98 -9.81
C SER A 37 -2.70 8.38 -8.45
N ASN A 38 -2.16 7.22 -8.07
CA ASN A 38 -2.50 6.60 -6.78
C ASN A 38 -1.81 7.34 -5.62
N HIS A 39 -2.60 7.90 -4.71
CA HIS A 39 -2.11 8.61 -3.52
C HIS A 39 -2.22 7.82 -2.24
N ILE A 40 -2.62 6.56 -2.32
CA ILE A 40 -2.94 5.72 -1.19
C ILE A 40 -1.71 4.89 -0.81
N VAL A 41 -1.38 4.91 0.48
CA VAL A 41 -0.24 4.19 1.06
C VAL A 41 -0.67 2.79 1.53
N ALA A 42 -1.83 2.71 2.15
CA ALA A 42 -2.44 1.49 2.64
C ALA A 42 -3.96 1.62 2.57
N GLU A 43 -4.65 0.50 2.34
CA GLU A 43 -6.10 0.43 2.30
C GLU A 43 -6.56 -0.70 3.21
N LEU A 44 -7.57 -0.42 4.03
CA LEU A 44 -8.28 -1.45 4.77
C LEU A 44 -9.33 -2.08 3.85
N THR A 45 -8.93 -3.12 3.11
CA THR A 45 -9.80 -3.81 2.15
C THR A 45 -10.48 -5.05 2.73
N ASP A 46 -9.92 -5.61 3.80
CA ASP A 46 -10.43 -6.78 4.49
C ASP A 46 -10.44 -6.54 6.01
N TRP A 47 -11.65 -6.54 6.58
CA TRP A 47 -11.87 -6.31 8.00
C TRP A 47 -11.09 -7.30 8.90
N ARG A 48 -10.84 -8.51 8.39
CA ARG A 48 -10.09 -9.56 9.12
C ARG A 48 -8.64 -9.17 9.39
N GLY A 49 -8.11 -8.16 8.68
CA GLY A 49 -6.80 -7.58 8.95
C GLY A 49 -6.69 -6.92 10.33
N LEU A 50 -7.82 -6.63 10.98
CA LEU A 50 -7.87 -6.02 12.32
C LEU A 50 -7.90 -7.03 13.47
N LYS A 51 -7.90 -8.32 13.16
CA LYS A 51 -7.97 -9.39 14.15
C LYS A 51 -6.70 -9.47 14.98
N ASP A 52 -6.82 -9.64 16.30
CA ASP A 52 -5.68 -9.99 17.15
C ASP A 52 -5.06 -11.31 16.62
N PRO A 53 -3.74 -11.39 16.40
CA PRO A 53 -3.10 -12.62 15.92
C PRO A 53 -3.41 -13.86 16.78
N ARG A 54 -3.69 -13.68 18.07
CA ARG A 54 -4.02 -14.75 19.02
C ARG A 54 -5.50 -15.13 19.04
N GLU A 55 -6.37 -14.32 18.46
CA GLU A 55 -7.80 -14.60 18.38
C GLU A 55 -8.10 -15.58 17.23
N PRO A 56 -8.87 -16.66 17.45
CA PRO A 56 -9.36 -17.51 16.36
C PRO A 56 -10.24 -16.71 15.40
N LEU A 57 -10.12 -16.96 14.09
CA LEU A 57 -10.92 -16.25 13.08
C LEU A 57 -12.44 -16.41 13.31
N GLU A 58 -12.89 -17.57 13.78
CA GLU A 58 -14.29 -17.81 14.12
C GLU A 58 -14.81 -16.86 15.20
N HIS A 59 -14.01 -16.61 16.24
CA HIS A 59 -14.39 -15.70 17.32
C HIS A 59 -14.45 -14.25 16.85
N PHE A 60 -13.47 -13.83 16.04
CA PHE A 60 -13.49 -12.51 15.43
C PHE A 60 -14.70 -12.32 14.53
N ASN A 61 -14.99 -13.29 13.66
CA ASN A 61 -16.15 -13.25 12.77
C ASN A 61 -17.47 -13.19 13.53
N LYS A 62 -17.57 -13.89 14.67
CA LYS A 62 -18.76 -13.82 15.52
C LYS A 62 -18.94 -12.44 16.15
N ARG A 63 -17.85 -11.77 16.54
CA ARG A 63 -17.87 -10.41 17.10
C ARG A 63 -18.10 -9.31 16.05
N PHE A 64 -17.78 -9.58 14.79
CA PHE A 64 -17.85 -8.61 13.69
C PHE A 64 -18.70 -9.13 12.54
N SER A 65 -19.81 -9.79 12.88
CA SER A 65 -20.73 -10.41 11.93
C SER A 65 -21.41 -9.37 11.03
N ILE A 66 -21.52 -8.12 11.47
CA ILE A 66 -22.09 -7.01 10.70
C ILE A 66 -21.39 -6.79 9.35
N TRP A 67 -20.11 -7.18 9.22
CA TRP A 67 -19.36 -7.08 7.97
C TRP A 67 -19.42 -8.35 7.10
N LEU A 68 -20.07 -9.41 7.58
CA LEU A 68 -20.09 -10.74 6.96
C LEU A 68 -21.45 -11.15 6.41
N TYR A 69 -22.53 -10.57 6.93
CA TYR A 69 -23.89 -10.94 6.55
C TYR A 69 -24.63 -9.75 5.94
N SER A 70 -25.51 -10.06 4.98
CA SER A 70 -26.51 -9.11 4.50
C SER A 70 -27.70 -9.10 5.46
N PHE A 71 -28.27 -7.92 5.68
CA PHE A 71 -29.48 -7.69 6.48
C PHE A 71 -30.23 -6.50 5.88
N ASP A 72 -31.56 -6.48 6.01
CA ASP A 72 -32.40 -5.39 5.48
C ASP A 72 -32.50 -4.24 6.50
N HIS A 73 -32.44 -4.57 7.79
CA HIS A 73 -32.47 -3.62 8.90
C HIS A 73 -31.38 -3.92 9.95
N LEU A 74 -30.82 -2.87 10.55
CA LEU A 74 -29.70 -3.00 11.52
C LEU A 74 -30.08 -3.80 12.78
N ASP A 75 -31.33 -3.73 13.20
CA ASP A 75 -31.87 -4.46 14.36
C ASP A 75 -31.94 -5.97 14.16
N GLU A 76 -31.75 -6.47 12.93
CA GLU A 76 -31.56 -7.90 12.67
C GLU A 76 -30.19 -8.40 13.17
N MET A 77 -29.22 -7.51 13.35
CA MET A 77 -27.89 -7.82 13.85
C MET A 77 -27.81 -7.62 15.36
N PRO A 78 -27.59 -8.70 16.14
CA PRO A 78 -27.36 -8.60 17.57
C PRO A 78 -26.16 -7.70 17.87
N ASP A 79 -26.33 -6.82 18.86
CA ASP A 79 -25.27 -5.94 19.38
C ASP A 79 -24.63 -5.03 18.29
N TRP A 80 -25.37 -4.69 17.22
CA TRP A 80 -24.84 -3.97 16.06
C TRP A 80 -24.14 -2.65 16.42
N GLU A 81 -24.65 -1.89 17.40
CA GLU A 81 -24.03 -0.65 17.86
C GLU A 81 -22.64 -0.91 18.45
N GLU A 82 -22.52 -1.94 19.29
CA GLU A 82 -21.25 -2.34 19.91
C GLU A 82 -20.26 -2.85 18.84
N GLN A 83 -20.74 -3.63 17.88
CA GLN A 83 -19.92 -4.10 16.75
C GLN A 83 -19.40 -2.93 15.92
N LEU A 84 -20.23 -1.93 15.60
CA LEU A 84 -19.81 -0.74 14.83
C LEU A 84 -18.80 0.11 15.61
N MET A 85 -19.04 0.35 16.89
CA MET A 85 -18.13 1.17 17.72
C MET A 85 -16.77 0.48 17.88
N ALA A 86 -16.76 -0.81 18.23
CA ALA A 86 -15.52 -1.58 18.29
C ALA A 86 -14.83 -1.63 16.92
N SER A 87 -15.61 -1.67 15.84
CA SER A 87 -15.05 -1.66 14.49
C SER A 87 -14.30 -0.36 14.22
N PHE A 88 -14.95 0.77 14.47
CA PHE A 88 -14.37 2.09 14.32
C PHE A 88 -13.08 2.24 15.14
N GLU A 89 -13.06 1.79 16.39
CA GLU A 89 -11.88 1.85 17.25
C GLU A 89 -10.69 1.08 16.67
N LEU A 90 -10.91 -0.16 16.20
CA LEU A 90 -9.87 -0.97 15.57
C LEU A 90 -9.34 -0.33 14.28
N ALA A 91 -10.24 0.19 13.44
CA ALA A 91 -9.83 0.89 12.22
C ALA A 91 -8.99 2.14 12.54
N MET A 92 -9.37 2.92 13.56
CA MET A 92 -8.62 4.10 13.97
C MET A 92 -7.22 3.75 14.50
N ILE A 93 -7.06 2.64 15.20
CA ILE A 93 -5.74 2.13 15.61
C ILE A 93 -4.93 1.77 14.37
N TRP A 94 -5.51 0.98 13.45
CA TRP A 94 -4.85 0.57 12.22
C TRP A 94 -4.40 1.76 11.37
N PHE A 95 -5.26 2.77 11.18
CA PHE A 95 -4.90 3.98 10.42
C PHE A 95 -3.70 4.72 11.02
N ARG A 96 -3.58 4.76 12.34
CA ARG A 96 -2.42 5.39 13.02
C ARG A 96 -1.15 4.57 12.83
N GLU A 97 -1.26 3.25 12.80
CA GLU A 97 -0.11 2.37 12.59
C GLU A 97 0.42 2.51 11.15
N VAL A 98 -0.46 2.43 10.15
CA VAL A 98 -0.05 2.45 8.74
C VAL A 98 0.44 3.81 8.23
N ASP A 99 0.09 4.89 8.93
CA ASP A 99 0.58 6.25 8.65
C ASP A 99 1.98 6.51 9.24
N SER A 100 2.53 5.57 10.02
CA SER A 100 3.87 5.72 10.59
C SER A 100 4.97 5.45 9.57
N ASP A 101 6.05 6.24 9.61
CA ASP A 101 7.20 6.04 8.73
C ASP A 101 7.82 4.64 8.89
N ASP A 102 7.79 4.06 10.10
CA ASP A 102 8.26 2.69 10.37
C ASP A 102 7.44 1.64 9.60
N TRP A 103 6.12 1.77 9.63
CA TRP A 103 5.24 0.89 8.90
C TRP A 103 5.44 1.05 7.39
N ILE A 104 5.50 2.30 6.90
CA ILE A 104 5.70 2.58 5.47
C ILE A 104 7.01 1.99 4.98
N ARG A 105 8.11 2.14 5.75
CA ARG A 105 9.42 1.55 5.41
C ARG A 105 9.36 0.04 5.28
N SER A 106 8.59 -0.60 6.15
CA SER A 106 8.56 -2.06 6.28
C SER A 106 7.58 -2.74 5.30
N ASN A 107 6.54 -2.01 4.85
CA ASN A 107 5.43 -2.59 4.11
C ASN A 107 5.26 -2.04 2.68
N THR A 108 6.09 -1.08 2.25
CA THR A 108 5.99 -0.48 0.91
C THR A 108 7.33 -0.52 0.17
N VAL A 109 7.28 -0.38 -1.16
CA VAL A 109 8.46 -0.37 -2.02
C VAL A 109 8.97 1.06 -2.26
N TYR A 110 8.37 1.79 -3.21
CA TYR A 110 8.82 3.13 -3.58
C TYR A 110 8.71 4.17 -2.45
N PRO A 111 7.65 4.18 -1.62
CA PRO A 111 7.60 5.09 -0.48
C PRO A 111 8.71 4.81 0.55
N SER A 112 9.04 3.54 0.79
CA SER A 112 10.17 3.15 1.65
C SER A 112 11.50 3.69 1.13
N LEU A 113 11.82 3.49 -0.15
CA LEU A 113 13.04 4.03 -0.76
C LEU A 113 13.11 5.56 -0.66
N TYR A 114 12.00 6.24 -0.92
CA TYR A 114 11.91 7.70 -0.80
C TYR A 114 12.16 8.19 0.63
N LEU A 115 11.54 7.57 1.64
CA LEU A 115 11.72 7.94 3.04
C LEU A 115 13.16 7.72 3.50
N LEU A 116 13.73 6.55 3.21
CA LEU A 116 15.11 6.21 3.58
C LEU A 116 16.12 7.19 2.98
N ASN A 117 15.91 7.61 1.73
CA ASN A 117 16.73 8.62 1.09
C ASN A 117 16.57 10.00 1.75
N LYS A 118 15.33 10.45 1.96
CA LYS A 118 15.01 11.74 2.59
C LYS A 118 15.60 11.86 4.00
N GLU A 119 15.68 10.76 4.74
CA GLU A 119 16.24 10.68 6.09
C GLU A 119 17.77 10.50 6.10
N GLY A 120 18.41 10.31 4.94
CA GLY A 120 19.85 10.09 4.83
C GLY A 120 20.32 8.72 5.33
N LEU A 121 19.43 7.73 5.44
CA LEU A 121 19.72 6.39 5.94
C LEU A 121 20.33 5.50 4.84
N LYS A 122 21.52 5.87 4.35
CA LYS A 122 22.17 5.29 3.17
C LYS A 122 22.31 3.77 3.21
N GLN A 123 22.70 3.19 4.34
CA GLN A 123 22.88 1.74 4.46
C GLN A 123 21.54 0.99 4.34
N SER A 124 20.50 1.52 4.99
CA SER A 124 19.15 0.96 4.92
C SER A 124 18.55 1.12 3.52
N LEU A 125 18.77 2.28 2.88
CA LEU A 125 18.37 2.52 1.50
C LEU A 125 18.97 1.48 0.55
N GLU A 126 20.29 1.29 0.59
CA GLU A 126 20.98 0.31 -0.26
C GLU A 126 20.49 -1.12 -0.02
N LYS A 127 20.25 -1.48 1.25
CA LYS A 127 19.71 -2.80 1.58
C LYS A 127 18.31 -3.00 0.99
N GLN A 128 17.42 -2.03 1.18
CA GLN A 128 16.05 -2.08 0.68
C GLN A 128 16.03 -2.11 -0.85
N TYR A 129 16.80 -1.23 -1.49
CA TYR A 129 16.94 -1.17 -2.95
C TYR A 129 17.38 -2.52 -3.53
N ARG A 130 18.42 -3.15 -2.97
CA ARG A 130 18.88 -4.46 -3.42
C ARG A 130 17.84 -5.56 -3.22
N ALA A 131 17.13 -5.55 -2.09
CA ALA A 131 16.05 -6.50 -1.84
C ALA A 131 14.92 -6.34 -2.86
N THR A 132 14.50 -5.09 -3.13
CA THR A 132 13.47 -4.79 -4.15
C THR A 132 13.92 -5.22 -5.54
N LEU A 133 15.17 -4.95 -5.94
CA LEU A 133 15.68 -5.38 -7.24
C LEU A 133 15.63 -6.90 -7.44
N GLN A 134 15.85 -7.68 -6.38
CA GLN A 134 15.84 -9.14 -6.44
C GLN A 134 14.43 -9.71 -6.59
N SER A 135 13.41 -9.01 -6.09
CA SER A 135 12.02 -9.48 -6.10
C SER A 135 11.12 -8.80 -7.13
N SER A 136 11.60 -7.76 -7.82
CA SER A 136 10.80 -6.99 -8.79
C SER A 136 10.63 -7.74 -10.11
N GLU A 137 9.41 -7.72 -10.65
CA GLU A 137 9.13 -8.16 -12.02
C GLU A 137 9.73 -7.22 -13.07
N ASP A 138 9.88 -5.94 -12.73
CA ASP A 138 10.58 -4.94 -13.53
C ASP A 138 11.75 -4.34 -12.72
N PRO A 139 12.95 -4.96 -12.79
CA PRO A 139 14.13 -4.42 -12.13
C PRO A 139 14.61 -3.10 -12.73
N GLN A 140 14.28 -2.80 -13.98
CA GLN A 140 14.75 -1.59 -14.65
C GLN A 140 14.01 -0.36 -14.12
N GLU A 141 12.71 -0.45 -13.92
CA GLU A 141 11.92 0.60 -13.27
C GLU A 141 12.47 0.93 -11.87
N VAL A 142 12.82 -0.09 -11.08
CA VAL A 142 13.37 0.09 -9.73
C VAL A 142 14.71 0.82 -9.75
N LYS A 143 15.61 0.48 -10.70
CA LYS A 143 16.89 1.19 -10.88
C LYS A 143 16.67 2.66 -11.20
N LEU A 144 15.80 2.93 -12.18
CA LEU A 144 15.49 4.28 -12.62
C LEU A 144 14.85 5.10 -11.50
N PHE A 145 13.92 4.52 -10.75
CA PHE A 145 13.33 5.16 -9.57
C PHE A 145 14.40 5.55 -8.55
N HIS A 146 15.34 4.65 -8.25
CA HIS A 146 16.44 4.90 -7.33
C HIS A 146 17.38 6.02 -7.82
N GLU A 147 17.69 6.05 -9.12
CA GLU A 147 18.51 7.12 -9.74
C GLU A 147 17.84 8.50 -9.67
N TYR A 148 16.50 8.55 -9.67
CA TYR A 148 15.73 9.79 -9.59
C TYR A 148 15.38 10.24 -8.16
N LEU A 149 15.87 9.54 -7.13
CA LEU A 149 15.73 9.99 -5.74
C LEU A 149 16.47 11.34 -5.53
N PRO A 150 15.86 12.31 -4.82
CA PRO A 150 16.39 13.67 -4.67
C PRO A 150 17.56 13.80 -3.67
#